data_AF-A0A4Z1AGL5-F1
#
_entry.id   AF-A0A4Z1AGL5-F1
#
_cell.length_a   1.000
_cell.length_b   1.000
_cell.length_c   1.000
_cell.angle_alpha   90.00
_cell.angle_beta   90.00
_cell.angle_gamma   90.00
#
_symmetry.space_group_name_H-M   'P 1'
#
loop_
_entity.id
_entity.type
_entity.pdbx_description
1 polymer ?
#
loop_
_entity_poly.entity_id
_entity_poly.type
_entity_poly.pdbx_seq_one_letter_code
_entity_poly.pdbx_strand_id
1 'polypeptide(L)'
;MKDHFICLFLMIIVQLEAKDGYLPVAVSIVNVHKEPSLNSPVVSQLIIGNLVKIIPDKKVKDKVNSVNGFWVNVEIGYSIKSNLKDGWVFDNYLGTPEKFSKPTNWLHKKFNGCSGDYCLTLKMKPNATYTYSYELCTDGSCNEQTSCYEKSEKKISNNGYILCQGSGVIKVYKNLVWLQNFGKETNEYLFLKENKLCMPDMDECID
;
A
#
# COMPACT_ATOMS: atom_id res chain seq x y z
N MET A 1 44.52 24.26 -23.13
CA MET A 1 43.97 23.12 -22.36
C MET A 1 42.58 23.50 -21.91
N LYS A 2 41.55 22.89 -22.49
CA LYS A 2 40.15 23.11 -22.11
C LYS A 2 39.72 21.88 -21.32
N ASP A 3 39.68 22.01 -20.00
CA ASP A 3 39.19 20.95 -19.12
C ASP A 3 37.66 20.96 -19.18
N HIS A 4 37.09 19.92 -19.79
CA HIS A 4 35.67 19.61 -19.70
C HIS A 4 35.42 18.84 -18.42
N PHE A 5 34.85 19.52 -17.43
CA PHE A 5 34.22 18.88 -16.28
C PHE A 5 32.95 18.16 -16.75
N ILE A 6 33.04 16.85 -16.96
CA ILE A 6 31.87 15.98 -17.13
C ILE A 6 31.36 15.66 -15.72
N CYS A 7 30.30 16.36 -15.33
CA CYS A 7 29.57 16.10 -14.10
C CYS A 7 28.68 14.86 -14.34
N LEU A 8 29.20 13.67 -14.03
CA LEU A 8 28.45 12.43 -14.10
C LEU A 8 27.51 12.36 -12.88
N PHE A 9 26.28 12.86 -13.03
CA PHE A 9 25.23 12.66 -12.04
C PHE A 9 24.79 11.18 -12.08
N LEU A 10 25.43 10.37 -11.24
CA LEU A 10 24.97 9.03 -10.93
C LEU A 10 23.69 9.15 -10.08
N MET A 11 22.52 9.24 -10.72
CA MET A 11 21.25 9.04 -10.02
C MET A 11 21.15 7.56 -9.65
N ILE A 12 21.66 7.22 -8.46
CA ILE A 12 21.31 5.96 -7.81
C ILE A 12 19.84 6.09 -7.39
N ILE A 13 18.94 5.68 -8.28
CA ILE A 13 17.57 5.40 -7.90
C ILE A 13 17.64 4.12 -7.06
N VAL A 14 17.81 4.28 -5.74
CA VAL A 14 17.55 3.20 -4.80
C VAL A 14 16.05 2.96 -4.86
N GLN A 15 15.62 2.03 -5.72
CA GLN A 15 14.28 1.46 -5.63
C GLN A 15 14.24 0.73 -4.27
N LEU A 16 13.59 1.35 -3.29
CA LEU A 16 13.19 0.62 -2.08
C LEU A 16 12.11 -0.38 -2.52
N GLU A 17 12.53 -1.63 -2.70
CA GLU A 17 11.64 -2.75 -2.94
C GLU A 17 10.72 -2.93 -1.73
N ALA A 18 9.41 -2.97 -1.98
CA ALA A 18 8.45 -3.50 -1.02
C ALA A 18 8.80 -4.98 -0.77
N LYS A 19 8.97 -5.36 0.49
CA LYS A 19 9.30 -6.74 0.89
C LYS A 19 8.19 -7.65 0.32
N ASP A 20 8.59 -8.60 -0.51
CA ASP A 20 7.82 -9.66 -1.19
C ASP A 20 7.07 -9.35 -2.50
N GLY A 21 7.19 -8.17 -3.09
CA GLY A 21 6.71 -7.92 -4.46
C GLY A 21 5.19 -8.01 -4.64
N TYR A 22 4.42 -8.00 -3.55
CA TYR A 22 2.97 -7.85 -3.58
C TYR A 22 2.60 -6.38 -3.78
N LEU A 23 1.55 -6.18 -4.56
CA LEU A 23 1.01 -4.88 -4.92
C LEU A 23 -0.46 -4.81 -4.51
N PRO A 24 -0.90 -3.71 -3.88
CA PRO A 24 -2.31 -3.51 -3.57
C PRO A 24 -3.10 -3.15 -4.83
N VAL A 25 -4.34 -3.59 -4.89
CA VAL A 25 -5.35 -3.07 -5.82
C VAL A 25 -5.71 -1.64 -5.45
N ALA A 26 -5.68 -0.73 -6.44
CA ALA A 26 -5.75 0.71 -6.27
C ALA A 26 -7.12 1.36 -6.51
N VAL A 27 -8.10 0.56 -6.92
CA VAL A 27 -9.46 0.99 -7.24
C VAL A 27 -10.46 0.11 -6.51
N SER A 28 -11.70 0.57 -6.39
CA SER A 28 -12.72 -0.11 -5.58
C SER A 28 -12.93 -1.58 -5.96
N ILE A 29 -13.02 -1.86 -7.25
CA ILE A 29 -13.18 -3.22 -7.81
C ILE A 29 -12.32 -3.35 -9.06
N VAL A 30 -11.61 -4.48 -9.18
CA VAL A 30 -10.87 -4.89 -10.37
C VAL A 30 -11.38 -6.25 -10.82
N ASN A 31 -11.77 -6.32 -12.10
CA ASN A 31 -12.04 -7.60 -12.74
C ASN A 31 -10.72 -8.30 -13.08
N VAL A 32 -10.61 -9.56 -12.68
CA VAL A 32 -9.53 -10.45 -13.10
C VAL A 32 -10.03 -11.23 -14.30
N HIS A 33 -9.33 -11.10 -15.43
CA HIS A 33 -9.72 -11.70 -16.69
C HIS A 33 -8.92 -12.99 -16.98
N LYS A 34 -9.51 -13.89 -17.76
CA LYS A 34 -8.82 -15.13 -18.21
C LYS A 34 -7.67 -14.82 -19.18
N GLU A 35 -7.82 -13.79 -20.00
CA GLU A 35 -6.88 -13.32 -21.02
C GLU A 35 -6.72 -11.80 -20.93
N PRO A 36 -5.62 -11.21 -21.46
CA PRO A 36 -5.33 -9.77 -21.35
C PRO A 36 -6.22 -8.92 -22.28
N SER A 37 -7.52 -8.88 -22.02
CA SER A 37 -8.50 -8.13 -22.80
C SER A 37 -9.77 -7.85 -21.99
N LEU A 38 -10.38 -6.68 -22.20
CA LEU A 38 -11.68 -6.34 -21.63
C LEU A 38 -12.81 -7.28 -22.10
N ASN A 39 -12.65 -7.89 -23.27
CA ASN A 39 -13.65 -8.81 -23.83
C ASN A 39 -13.48 -10.25 -23.31
N SER A 40 -12.40 -10.53 -22.57
CA SER A 40 -12.15 -11.84 -21.99
C SER A 40 -13.08 -12.10 -20.80
N PRO A 41 -13.53 -13.35 -20.57
CA PRO A 41 -14.31 -13.69 -19.38
C PRO A 41 -13.65 -13.25 -18.08
N VAL A 42 -14.45 -12.69 -17.18
CA VAL A 42 -14.03 -12.37 -15.80
C VAL A 42 -14.05 -13.67 -15.00
N VAL A 43 -12.91 -14.01 -14.40
CA VAL A 43 -12.72 -15.24 -13.60
C VAL A 43 -12.74 -14.98 -12.10
N SER A 44 -12.53 -13.74 -11.68
CA SER A 44 -12.61 -13.31 -10.28
C SER A 44 -12.75 -11.78 -10.20
N GLN A 45 -13.05 -11.26 -9.01
CA GLN A 45 -13.01 -9.84 -8.69
C GLN A 45 -12.17 -9.59 -7.45
N LEU A 46 -11.31 -8.60 -7.52
CA LEU A 46 -10.52 -8.10 -6.39
C LEU A 46 -11.10 -6.76 -5.95
N ILE A 47 -11.04 -6.49 -4.65
CA ILE A 47 -11.40 -5.19 -4.08
C ILE A 47 -10.15 -4.39 -3.73
N ILE A 48 -10.32 -3.08 -3.51
CA ILE A 48 -9.25 -2.20 -3.07
C ILE A 48 -8.48 -2.77 -1.87
N GLY A 49 -7.16 -2.63 -1.89
CA GLY A 49 -6.29 -3.15 -0.82
C GLY A 49 -5.98 -4.64 -0.90
N ASN A 50 -6.73 -5.44 -1.69
CA ASN A 50 -6.31 -6.82 -1.98
C ASN A 50 -4.90 -6.82 -2.57
N LEU A 51 -4.04 -7.66 -2.01
CA LEU A 51 -2.65 -7.84 -2.43
C LEU A 51 -2.57 -8.90 -3.53
N VAL A 52 -1.84 -8.57 -4.59
CA VAL A 52 -1.54 -9.47 -5.71
C VAL A 52 -0.06 -9.48 -6.01
N LYS A 53 0.46 -10.56 -6.57
CA LYS A 53 1.86 -10.63 -7.01
C LYS A 53 1.91 -10.68 -8.53
N ILE A 54 2.69 -9.81 -9.16
CA ILE A 54 2.89 -9.88 -10.61
C ILE A 54 3.70 -11.13 -10.94
N ILE A 55 3.21 -11.93 -11.88
CA ILE A 55 3.97 -13.03 -12.46
C ILE A 55 4.95 -12.44 -13.48
N PRO A 56 6.27 -12.62 -13.29
CA PRO A 56 7.27 -12.07 -14.20
C PRO A 56 7.06 -12.49 -15.65
N ASP A 57 7.48 -11.63 -16.58
CA ASP A 57 7.47 -11.84 -18.04
C ASP A 57 6.10 -12.09 -18.70
N LYS A 58 5.00 -12.15 -17.93
CA LYS A 58 3.63 -12.21 -18.45
C LYS A 58 2.99 -10.83 -18.48
N LYS A 59 3.36 -10.03 -19.49
CA LYS A 59 2.78 -8.71 -19.73
C LYS A 59 2.45 -8.46 -21.20
N VAL A 60 1.34 -7.79 -21.45
CA VAL A 60 0.90 -7.39 -22.79
C VAL A 60 0.61 -5.90 -22.81
N LYS A 61 1.33 -5.15 -23.64
CA LYS A 61 1.12 -3.72 -23.79
C LYS A 61 -0.22 -3.47 -24.49
N ASP A 62 -1.05 -2.60 -23.92
CA ASP A 62 -2.37 -2.30 -24.47
C ASP A 62 -2.84 -0.90 -24.02
N LYS A 63 -4.00 -0.50 -24.52
CA LYS A 63 -4.69 0.74 -24.17
C LYS A 63 -6.10 0.43 -23.68
N VAL A 64 -6.34 0.62 -22.39
CA VAL A 64 -7.63 0.40 -21.73
C VAL A 64 -8.22 1.75 -21.35
N ASN A 65 -9.45 2.06 -21.80
CA ASN A 65 -10.15 3.32 -21.50
C ASN A 65 -9.28 4.57 -21.74
N SER A 66 -8.63 4.62 -22.89
CA SER A 66 -7.71 5.68 -23.29
C SER A 66 -6.39 5.79 -22.51
N VAL A 67 -6.13 4.90 -21.57
CA VAL A 67 -4.88 4.86 -20.78
C VAL A 67 -3.95 3.80 -21.36
N ASN A 68 -2.73 4.21 -21.70
CA ASN A 68 -1.68 3.27 -22.09
C ASN A 68 -1.12 2.58 -20.85
N GLY A 69 -0.87 1.28 -20.96
CA GLY A 69 -0.32 0.49 -19.87
C GLY A 69 -0.05 -0.95 -20.30
N PHE A 70 -0.12 -1.85 -19.33
CA PHE A 70 0.10 -3.26 -19.56
C PHE A 70 -1.00 -4.08 -18.87
N TRP A 71 -1.53 -5.06 -19.58
CA TRP A 71 -2.09 -6.22 -18.90
C TRP A 71 -0.94 -7.00 -18.27
N VAL A 72 -1.08 -7.33 -17.00
CA VAL A 72 -0.14 -8.15 -16.24
C VAL A 72 -0.88 -9.34 -15.66
N ASN A 73 -0.27 -10.52 -15.75
CA ASN A 73 -0.80 -11.69 -15.09
C ASN A 73 -0.37 -11.66 -13.62
N VAL A 74 -1.30 -11.91 -12.70
CA VAL A 74 -1.08 -11.77 -11.26
C VAL A 74 -1.57 -13.00 -10.51
N GLU A 75 -0.83 -13.38 -9.47
CA GLU A 75 -1.28 -14.35 -8.47
C GLU A 75 -2.28 -13.67 -7.53
N ILE A 76 -3.44 -14.30 -7.33
CA ILE A 76 -4.54 -13.74 -6.51
C ILE A 76 -4.87 -14.58 -5.27
N GLY A 77 -4.25 -15.76 -5.12
CA GLY A 77 -4.56 -16.72 -4.07
C GLY A 77 -4.27 -16.24 -2.64
N TYR A 78 -3.47 -15.18 -2.48
CA TYR A 78 -3.27 -14.54 -1.18
C TYR A 78 -4.53 -13.81 -0.69
N SER A 79 -5.21 -13.10 -1.59
CA SER A 79 -6.34 -12.24 -1.24
C SER A 79 -7.69 -12.93 -1.31
N ILE A 80 -7.80 -14.01 -2.08
CA ILE A 80 -9.08 -14.69 -2.33
C ILE A 80 -8.92 -16.18 -2.07
N LYS A 81 -9.81 -16.74 -1.24
CA LYS A 81 -9.98 -18.20 -1.10
C LYS A 81 -10.62 -18.75 -2.38
N SER A 82 -9.79 -19.09 -3.36
CA SER A 82 -10.21 -19.65 -4.65
C SER A 82 -9.24 -20.74 -5.12
N ASN A 83 -9.76 -21.70 -5.88
CA ASN A 83 -8.94 -22.66 -6.63
C ASN A 83 -8.22 -22.01 -7.82
N LEU A 84 -8.64 -20.81 -8.21
CA LEU A 84 -8.00 -20.01 -9.24
C LEU A 84 -6.74 -19.36 -8.68
N LYS A 85 -5.59 -19.67 -9.27
CA LYS A 85 -4.29 -19.19 -8.77
C LYS A 85 -3.88 -17.84 -9.36
N ASP A 86 -4.22 -17.58 -10.61
CA ASP A 86 -3.80 -16.39 -11.35
C ASP A 86 -4.85 -15.89 -12.35
N GLY A 87 -4.63 -14.67 -12.85
CA GLY A 87 -5.37 -14.11 -13.97
C GLY A 87 -4.83 -12.75 -14.39
N TRP A 88 -5.44 -12.13 -15.40
CA TRP A 88 -4.96 -10.88 -15.99
C TRP A 88 -5.69 -9.66 -15.42
N VAL A 89 -4.91 -8.66 -15.03
CA VAL A 89 -5.39 -7.34 -14.61
C VAL A 89 -4.61 -6.26 -15.35
N PHE A 90 -5.22 -5.09 -15.55
CA PHE A 90 -4.50 -3.95 -16.12
C PHE A 90 -3.68 -3.25 -15.03
N ASP A 91 -2.41 -3.01 -15.28
CA ASP A 91 -1.42 -2.53 -14.30
C ASP A 91 -1.77 -1.15 -13.71
N ASN A 92 -2.49 -0.31 -14.45
CA ASN A 92 -3.01 0.97 -13.96
C ASN A 92 -4.00 0.79 -12.80
N TYR A 93 -4.47 -0.41 -12.49
CA TYR A 93 -5.29 -0.67 -11.31
C TYR A 93 -4.48 -1.15 -10.10
N LEU A 94 -3.15 -1.23 -10.19
CA LEU A 94 -2.27 -1.67 -9.12
C LEU A 94 -1.41 -0.51 -8.60
N GLY A 95 -1.26 -0.44 -7.27
CA GLY A 95 -0.48 0.57 -6.58
C GLY A 95 1.00 0.22 -6.51
N THR A 96 1.75 0.50 -7.57
CA THR A 96 3.22 0.38 -7.54
C THR A 96 3.87 1.60 -6.90
N PRO A 97 5.01 1.47 -6.18
CA PRO A 97 5.61 2.57 -5.42
C PRO A 97 5.85 3.86 -6.21
N GLU A 98 6.19 3.75 -7.49
CA GLU A 98 6.45 4.88 -8.39
C GLU A 98 5.21 5.67 -8.80
N LYS A 99 4.01 5.08 -8.66
CA LYS A 99 2.74 5.74 -9.00
C LYS A 99 2.21 6.61 -7.85
N PHE A 100 2.71 6.41 -6.65
CA PHE A 100 2.32 7.17 -5.48
C PHE A 100 2.96 8.55 -5.46
N SER A 101 2.13 9.57 -5.29
CA SER A 101 2.57 10.97 -5.21
C SER A 101 2.12 11.63 -3.92
N LYS A 102 2.89 12.59 -3.42
CA LYS A 102 2.50 13.37 -2.24
C LYS A 102 1.39 14.36 -2.66
N PRO A 103 0.19 14.32 -2.07
CA PRO A 103 -0.85 15.28 -2.39
C PRO A 103 -0.46 16.69 -1.92
N THR A 104 -0.90 17.71 -2.66
CA THR A 104 -0.62 19.12 -2.35
C THR A 104 -1.43 19.65 -1.17
N ASN A 105 -2.64 19.10 -0.99
CA ASN A 105 -3.53 19.44 0.13
C ASN A 105 -4.20 18.16 0.66
N TRP A 106 -4.01 17.87 1.94
CA TRP A 106 -4.60 16.73 2.62
C TRP A 106 -5.71 17.18 3.58
N LEU A 107 -6.90 16.59 3.47
CA LEU A 107 -8.08 17.06 4.18
C LEU A 107 -8.31 16.35 5.53
N HIS A 108 -7.91 15.09 5.66
CA HIS A 108 -8.11 14.33 6.89
C HIS A 108 -7.13 14.77 7.97
N LYS A 109 -7.64 15.00 9.18
CA LYS A 109 -6.83 15.48 10.33
C LYS A 109 -6.45 14.36 11.30
N LYS A 110 -7.29 13.34 11.40
CA LYS A 110 -7.13 12.22 12.31
C LYS A 110 -7.66 10.94 11.69
N PHE A 111 -7.18 9.82 12.16
CA PHE A 111 -7.72 8.50 11.87
C PHE A 111 -7.53 7.67 13.14
N ASN A 112 -8.51 6.83 13.49
CA ASN A 112 -8.38 5.88 14.59
C ASN A 112 -9.16 4.61 14.24
N GLY A 113 -8.51 3.70 13.52
CA GLY A 113 -9.15 2.49 13.02
C GLY A 113 -8.51 1.23 13.61
N CYS A 114 -9.31 0.19 13.79
CA CYS A 114 -8.85 -1.11 14.25
C CYS A 114 -9.30 -2.23 13.29
N SER A 115 -8.44 -3.20 13.06
CA SER A 115 -8.72 -4.43 12.33
C SER A 115 -8.20 -5.61 13.14
N GLY A 116 -9.11 -6.49 13.59
CA GLY A 116 -8.78 -7.50 14.60
C GLY A 116 -8.16 -6.86 15.85
N ASP A 117 -7.02 -7.39 16.27
CA ASP A 117 -6.29 -6.91 17.46
C ASP A 117 -5.36 -5.72 17.17
N TYR A 118 -5.39 -5.20 15.94
CA TYR A 118 -4.52 -4.13 15.50
C TYR A 118 -5.27 -2.79 15.45
N CYS A 119 -4.79 -1.78 16.17
CA CYS A 119 -5.35 -0.43 16.16
C CYS A 119 -4.32 0.62 15.75
N LEU A 120 -4.65 1.42 14.73
CA LEU A 120 -3.83 2.51 14.20
C LEU A 120 -4.47 3.87 14.47
N THR A 121 -3.75 4.72 15.19
CA THR A 121 -4.09 6.14 15.36
C THR A 121 -3.16 7.02 14.53
N LEU A 122 -3.72 7.93 13.74
CA LEU A 122 -2.99 8.95 12.98
C LEU A 122 -3.39 10.36 13.41
N LYS A 123 -2.42 11.27 13.42
CA LYS A 123 -2.63 12.72 13.38
C LYS A 123 -1.97 13.26 12.13
N MET A 124 -2.75 13.85 11.25
CA MET A 124 -2.37 14.22 9.88
C MET A 124 -2.45 15.73 9.69
N LYS A 125 -1.58 16.27 8.84
CA LYS A 125 -1.47 17.69 8.54
C LYS A 125 -1.81 17.99 7.08
N PRO A 126 -2.27 19.22 6.75
CA PRO A 126 -2.61 19.59 5.37
C PRO A 126 -1.48 19.42 4.35
N ASN A 127 -0.23 19.49 4.80
CA ASN A 127 0.96 19.29 3.97
C ASN A 127 1.30 17.80 3.74
N ALA A 128 0.34 16.89 3.93
CA ALA A 128 0.46 15.44 3.76
C ALA A 128 1.58 14.81 4.60
N THR A 129 1.77 15.31 5.82
CA THR A 129 2.64 14.67 6.83
C THR A 129 1.79 14.16 7.98
N TYR A 130 2.27 13.13 8.68
CA TYR A 130 1.52 12.54 9.77
C TYR A 130 2.44 12.05 10.89
N THR A 131 1.86 11.92 12.09
CA THR A 131 2.39 11.10 13.18
C THR A 131 1.43 9.95 13.40
N TYR A 132 1.95 8.79 13.77
CA TYR A 132 1.14 7.62 14.04
C TYR A 132 1.51 6.97 15.36
N SER A 133 0.57 6.18 15.88
CA SER A 133 0.81 5.27 16.97
C SER A 133 -0.03 4.02 16.81
N TYR A 134 0.54 2.87 17.15
CA TYR A 134 -0.17 1.60 17.26
C TYR A 134 0.33 0.83 18.48
N GLU A 135 -0.56 0.02 19.03
CA GLU A 135 -0.28 -0.84 20.18
C GLU A 135 0.09 -2.24 19.72
N LEU A 136 1.04 -2.86 20.42
CA LEU A 136 1.40 -4.27 20.28
C LEU A 136 1.09 -5.00 21.58
N CYS A 137 0.65 -6.25 21.45
CA CYS A 137 0.32 -7.15 22.56
C CYS A 137 -0.81 -6.65 23.48
N THR A 138 -1.93 -6.25 22.90
CA THR A 138 -3.21 -6.29 23.62
C THR A 138 -3.36 -7.72 24.18
N ASP A 139 -3.57 -7.87 25.49
CA ASP A 139 -3.61 -9.14 26.27
C ASP A 139 -2.31 -9.60 26.97
N GLY A 140 -1.26 -8.77 27.03
CA GLY A 140 -0.23 -8.87 28.07
C GLY A 140 0.85 -9.95 27.87
N SER A 141 0.95 -10.55 26.67
CA SER A 141 2.02 -11.49 26.28
C SER A 141 3.23 -10.80 25.64
N CYS A 142 3.41 -9.50 25.89
CA CYS A 142 4.56 -8.75 25.40
C CYS A 142 5.80 -9.06 26.23
N ASN A 143 6.89 -9.45 25.56
CA ASN A 143 8.20 -9.50 26.19
C ASN A 143 8.96 -8.20 25.90
N GLU A 144 9.97 -7.87 26.71
CA GLU A 144 10.77 -6.66 26.49
C GLU A 144 11.52 -6.67 25.14
N GLN A 145 11.67 -7.84 24.52
CA GLN A 145 12.33 -8.02 23.23
C GLN A 145 11.41 -7.71 22.04
N THR A 146 10.09 -7.62 22.22
CA THR A 146 9.14 -7.28 21.16
C THR A 146 9.51 -5.92 20.57
N SER A 147 9.87 -5.89 19.30
CA SER A 147 10.23 -4.68 18.57
C SER A 147 9.04 -4.11 17.83
N CYS A 148 9.03 -2.78 17.68
CA CYS A 148 8.17 -2.14 16.71
C CYS A 148 8.53 -2.60 15.29
N TYR A 149 7.57 -2.56 14.35
CA TYR A 149 7.76 -3.01 12.97
C TYR A 149 8.90 -2.25 12.26
N GLU A 150 9.03 -0.94 12.51
CA GLU A 150 10.09 -0.14 11.93
C GLU A 150 11.16 0.20 12.98
N LYS A 151 12.42 0.00 12.62
CA LYS A 151 13.55 0.32 13.51
C LYS A 151 13.62 1.79 13.92
N SER A 152 13.07 2.70 13.10
CA SER A 152 13.04 4.13 13.40
C SER A 152 11.91 4.55 14.34
N GLU A 153 11.00 3.62 14.68
CA GLU A 153 9.90 3.92 15.59
C GLU A 153 10.39 4.11 17.02
N LYS A 154 9.76 5.05 17.71
CA LYS A 154 9.91 5.20 19.15
C LYS A 154 9.06 4.16 19.84
N LYS A 155 9.72 3.22 20.53
CA LYS A 155 9.09 2.25 21.44
C LYS A 155 8.84 2.88 22.80
N ILE A 156 7.62 2.78 23.32
CA ILE A 156 7.24 3.15 24.68
C ILE A 156 6.65 1.90 25.35
N SER A 157 7.29 1.44 26.42
CA SER A 157 6.78 0.32 27.23
C SER A 157 6.04 0.87 28.45
N ASN A 158 4.81 0.44 28.69
CA ASN A 158 4.05 0.83 29.87
C ASN A 158 3.12 -0.32 30.30
N ASN A 159 3.20 -0.74 31.57
CA ASN A 159 2.26 -1.66 32.22
C ASN A 159 1.70 -2.80 31.32
N GLY A 160 2.59 -3.57 30.68
CA GLY A 160 2.22 -4.80 29.95
C GLY A 160 1.88 -4.64 28.47
N TYR A 161 1.94 -3.43 27.90
CA TYR A 161 1.82 -3.22 26.45
C TYR A 161 2.95 -2.35 25.88
N ILE A 162 3.15 -2.46 24.57
CA ILE A 162 4.12 -1.65 23.83
C ILE A 162 3.39 -0.70 22.90
N LEU A 163 3.65 0.59 23.01
CA LEU A 163 3.20 1.61 22.09
C LEU A 163 4.34 1.99 21.15
N CYS A 164 4.12 1.79 19.85
CA CYS A 164 5.05 2.16 18.80
C CYS A 164 4.59 3.45 18.13
N GLN A 165 5.49 4.42 18.03
CA GLN A 165 5.19 5.74 17.48
C GLN A 165 6.17 6.14 16.39
N GLY A 166 5.68 6.82 15.37
CA GLY A 166 6.52 7.36 14.32
C GLY A 166 5.88 8.51 13.58
N SER A 167 6.52 8.87 12.47
CA SER A 167 6.02 9.92 11.58
C SER A 167 6.41 9.63 10.14
N GLY A 168 5.68 10.23 9.21
CA GLY A 168 5.87 9.96 7.80
C GLY A 168 5.20 10.97 6.88
N VAL A 169 5.20 10.58 5.61
CA VAL A 169 4.57 11.34 4.52
C VAL A 169 3.45 10.50 3.92
N ILE A 170 2.30 11.11 3.73
CA ILE A 170 1.17 10.49 3.04
C ILE A 170 1.44 10.60 1.55
N LYS A 171 1.33 9.48 0.84
CA LYS A 171 1.29 9.45 -0.61
C LYS A 171 0.02 8.78 -1.09
N VAL A 172 -0.49 9.22 -2.23
CA VAL A 172 -1.76 8.76 -2.79
C VAL A 172 -1.56 8.29 -4.22
N TYR A 173 -2.21 7.19 -4.55
CA TYR A 173 -2.41 6.76 -5.93
C TYR A 173 -3.84 6.28 -6.09
N LYS A 174 -4.62 6.98 -6.92
CA LYS A 174 -6.07 6.79 -7.04
C LYS A 174 -6.72 6.83 -5.65
N ASN A 175 -7.32 5.73 -5.20
CA ASN A 175 -8.00 5.62 -3.92
C ASN A 175 -7.09 5.02 -2.82
N LEU A 176 -5.87 4.58 -3.13
CA LEU A 176 -4.94 4.08 -2.11
C LEU A 176 -4.18 5.22 -1.45
N VAL A 177 -3.98 5.05 -0.15
CA VAL A 177 -3.25 5.95 0.73
C VAL A 177 -2.10 5.16 1.34
N TRP A 178 -0.88 5.48 0.90
CA TRP A 178 0.34 4.90 1.42
C TRP A 178 0.92 5.81 2.50
N LEU A 179 1.03 5.26 3.71
CA LEU A 179 1.65 5.89 4.86
C LEU A 179 3.15 5.59 4.83
N GLN A 180 3.93 6.42 4.13
CA GLN A 180 5.36 6.16 3.95
C GLN A 180 6.11 6.24 5.28
N ASN A 181 6.87 5.18 5.61
CA ASN A 181 7.55 4.92 6.90
C ASN A 181 6.66 4.28 7.97
N PHE A 182 5.43 3.91 7.63
CA PHE A 182 4.63 3.00 8.42
C PHE A 182 4.41 1.72 7.59
N GLY A 183 4.51 0.55 8.23
CA GLY A 183 4.19 -0.73 7.60
C GLY A 183 5.01 -1.08 6.35
N LYS A 184 6.27 -0.61 6.21
CA LYS A 184 7.11 -1.00 5.05
C LYS A 184 7.33 -2.51 5.02
N GLU A 185 7.28 -3.17 6.17
CA GLU A 185 7.36 -4.63 6.27
C GLU A 185 6.01 -5.33 6.06
N THR A 186 4.88 -4.66 6.29
CA THR A 186 3.55 -5.29 6.31
C THR A 186 2.72 -5.05 5.05
N ASN A 187 3.18 -4.19 4.13
CA ASN A 187 2.43 -3.80 2.92
C ASN A 187 1.04 -3.24 3.26
N GLU A 188 0.91 -2.57 4.41
CA GLU A 188 -0.36 -1.99 4.86
C GLU A 188 -0.64 -0.67 4.16
N TYR A 189 -1.83 -0.58 3.55
CA TYR A 189 -2.33 0.63 2.91
C TYR A 189 -3.67 1.01 3.54
N LEU A 190 -3.88 2.31 3.71
CA LEU A 190 -5.23 2.84 3.88
C LEU A 190 -5.84 3.06 2.50
N PHE A 191 -7.14 3.30 2.45
CA PHE A 191 -7.81 3.69 1.22
C PHE A 191 -8.95 4.67 1.46
N LEU A 192 -9.32 5.37 0.41
CA LEU A 192 -10.44 6.31 0.38
C LEU A 192 -11.68 5.63 -0.19
N LYS A 193 -12.77 5.63 0.58
CA LYS A 193 -14.11 5.26 0.14
C LYS A 193 -15.05 6.41 0.47
N GLU A 194 -15.68 7.00 -0.54
CA GLU A 194 -16.61 8.14 -0.35
C GLU A 194 -16.01 9.31 0.46
N ASN A 195 -14.74 9.63 0.20
CA ASN A 195 -13.96 10.62 0.96
C ASN A 195 -13.80 10.31 2.46
N LYS A 196 -13.89 9.04 2.86
CA LYS A 196 -13.54 8.56 4.20
C LYS A 196 -12.32 7.66 4.13
N LEU A 197 -11.49 7.68 5.17
CA LEU A 197 -10.35 6.80 5.31
C LEU A 197 -10.80 5.44 5.85
N CYS A 198 -10.33 4.39 5.21
CA CYS A 198 -10.61 3.01 5.58
C CYS A 198 -9.29 2.24 5.71
N MET A 199 -9.30 1.22 6.56
CA MET A 199 -8.27 0.19 6.61
C MET A 199 -8.87 -1.12 6.11
N PRO A 200 -8.08 -2.05 5.53
CA PRO A 200 -8.55 -3.39 5.23
C PRO A 200 -9.17 -4.06 6.48
N ASP A 201 -10.24 -4.82 6.25
CA ASP A 201 -10.98 -5.57 7.27
C ASP A 201 -11.61 -4.73 8.41
N MET A 202 -11.71 -3.40 8.24
CA MET A 202 -12.58 -2.57 9.07
C MET A 202 -14.04 -2.66 8.62
N ASP A 203 -14.95 -2.74 9.59
CA ASP A 203 -16.40 -2.69 9.34
C ASP A 203 -16.85 -1.33 8.77
N GLU A 204 -16.24 -0.23 9.24
CA GLU A 204 -16.62 1.13 8.86
C GLU A 204 -15.42 2.04 8.58
N CYS A 205 -15.61 2.96 7.63
CA CYS A 205 -14.61 3.99 7.30
C CYS A 205 -14.80 5.25 8.15
N ILE A 206 -13.71 5.96 8.41
CA ILE A 206 -13.64 7.09 9.32
C ILE A 206 -13.49 8.40 8.54
N ASP A 207 -14.21 9.43 8.98
CA ASP A 207 -14.13 10.80 8.47
C ASP A 207 -12.81 11.51 8.85
#